data_AF-A0A7V5KU72-F1
#
_entry.id   AF-A0A7V5KU72-F1
#
_cell.length_a   1.000
_cell.length_b   1.000
_cell.length_c   1.000
_cell.angle_alpha   90.00
_cell.angle_beta   90.00
_cell.angle_gamma   90.00
#
_symmetry.space_group_name_H-M   'P 1'
#
loop_
_entity.id
_entity.type
_entity.pdbx_description
1 polymer ?
#
loop_
_entity_poly.entity_id
_entity_poly.type
_entity_poly.pdbx_seq_one_letter_code
_entity_poly.pdbx_strand_id
1 'polypeptide(L)'
;MSTQPKTINQLPSNLYRFFWEYDQQCLDIHQHCELIMARIMERGDWWAMVWLRKVYSEEKIRNFLFKKGWKVLPPRELNYWAFVVGVSERQKRELLQKAKNTDPVWRNRIVH
;
A
#
# COMPACT_ATOMS: atom_id res chain seq x y z
N MET A 1 23.34 16.86 -22.57
CA MET A 1 22.60 15.87 -21.77
C MET A 1 21.96 16.61 -20.61
N SER A 2 20.69 16.99 -20.73
CA SER A 2 19.99 17.77 -19.70
C SER A 2 19.54 16.85 -18.57
N THR A 3 20.21 16.91 -17.43
CA THR A 3 19.72 16.37 -16.16
C THR A 3 18.57 17.24 -15.68
N GLN A 4 17.34 16.79 -15.97
CA GLN A 4 16.12 17.33 -15.35
C GLN A 4 16.21 17.14 -13.82
N PRO A 5 15.78 18.12 -13.00
CA PRO A 5 15.75 17.96 -11.55
C PRO A 5 14.79 16.82 -11.18
N LYS A 6 15.27 15.83 -10.42
CA LYS A 6 14.44 14.79 -9.81
C LYS A 6 13.37 15.46 -8.95
N THR A 7 12.13 15.44 -9.41
CA THR A 7 10.98 15.89 -8.64
C THR A 7 10.83 15.00 -7.40
N ILE A 8 10.78 15.62 -6.22
CA ILE A 8 10.75 14.96 -4.89
C ILE A 8 9.52 14.04 -4.73
N ASN A 9 8.55 14.14 -5.64
CA ASN A 9 7.28 13.44 -5.59
C ASN A 9 7.21 12.21 -6.50
N GLN A 10 8.30 11.81 -7.15
CA GLN A 10 8.31 10.62 -8.01
C GLN A 10 8.64 9.35 -7.25
N LEU A 11 8.09 8.24 -7.74
CA LEU A 11 8.39 6.91 -7.21
C LEU A 11 9.86 6.54 -7.54
N PRO A 12 10.63 6.01 -6.57
CA PRO A 12 11.95 5.46 -6.85
C PRO A 12 11.97 4.42 -7.97
N SER A 13 13.02 4.42 -8.78
CA SER A 13 13.10 3.60 -9.98
C SER A 13 12.94 2.10 -9.73
N ASN A 14 13.50 1.62 -8.61
CA ASN A 14 13.42 0.22 -8.19
C ASN A 14 12.03 -0.23 -7.75
N LEU A 15 11.11 0.69 -7.45
CA LEU A 15 9.71 0.36 -7.12
C LEU A 15 8.82 0.24 -8.35
N TYR A 16 9.22 0.78 -9.51
CA TYR A 16 8.38 0.70 -10.73
C TYR A 16 8.11 -0.74 -11.17
N ARG A 17 8.95 -1.72 -10.78
CA ARG A 17 8.68 -3.14 -11.03
C ARG A 17 7.35 -3.62 -10.43
N PHE A 18 6.84 -2.94 -9.40
CA PHE A 18 5.53 -3.23 -8.81
C PHE A 18 4.38 -2.54 -9.54
N PHE A 19 4.62 -1.66 -10.52
CA PHE A 19 3.64 -0.81 -11.20
C PHE A 19 3.82 -0.86 -12.73
N TRP A 20 4.10 -2.04 -13.28
CA TRP A 20 4.39 -2.23 -14.70
C TRP A 20 3.26 -1.80 -15.64
N GLU A 21 2.04 -1.68 -15.14
CA GLU A 21 0.87 -1.22 -15.89
C GLU A 21 0.70 0.31 -15.95
N TYR A 22 1.55 1.07 -15.25
CA TYR A 22 1.48 2.52 -15.16
C TYR A 22 2.70 3.19 -15.81
N ASP A 23 2.49 4.34 -16.43
CA ASP A 23 3.60 5.20 -16.87
C ASP A 23 4.33 5.78 -15.64
N GLN A 24 5.65 5.65 -15.63
CA GLN A 24 6.54 6.13 -14.58
C GLN A 24 6.39 7.64 -14.35
N GLN A 25 6.14 8.40 -15.43
CA GLN A 25 6.01 9.86 -15.39
C GLN A 25 4.70 10.33 -14.75
N CYS A 26 3.70 9.45 -14.70
CA CYS A 26 2.38 9.78 -14.17
C CYS A 26 2.22 9.43 -12.68
N LEU A 27 3.12 8.60 -12.11
CA LEU A 27 3.04 8.17 -10.71
C LEU A 27 3.62 9.21 -9.73
N ASP A 28 2.76 10.07 -9.23
CA ASP A 28 3.03 10.96 -8.08
C ASP A 28 2.75 10.26 -6.73
N ILE A 29 3.72 10.30 -5.81
CA ILE A 29 3.67 9.61 -4.50
C ILE A 29 2.62 10.18 -3.54
N HIS A 30 2.18 11.43 -3.71
CA HIS A 30 1.17 12.05 -2.88
C HIS A 30 -0.23 11.86 -3.46
N GLN A 31 -0.40 12.15 -4.75
CA GLN A 31 -1.68 12.04 -5.46
C GLN A 31 -2.13 10.58 -5.56
N HIS A 32 -1.20 9.65 -5.82
CA HIS A 32 -1.49 8.22 -5.97
C HIS A 32 -1.16 7.41 -4.71
N CYS A 33 -1.11 8.05 -3.54
CA CYS A 33 -0.64 7.40 -2.31
C CYS A 33 -1.42 6.14 -1.94
N GLU A 34 -2.74 6.10 -2.14
CA GLU A 34 -3.54 4.91 -1.83
C GLU A 34 -3.25 3.73 -2.76
N LEU A 35 -3.01 4.01 -4.05
CA LEU A 35 -2.61 3.00 -5.04
C LEU A 35 -1.24 2.43 -4.66
N ILE A 36 -0.29 3.32 -4.36
CA ILE A 36 1.07 2.94 -4.01
C ILE A 36 1.11 2.14 -2.72
N MET A 37 0.40 2.59 -1.68
CA MET A 37 0.26 1.86 -0.42
C MET A 37 -0.35 0.48 -0.67
N ALA A 38 -1.49 0.37 -1.37
CA ALA A 38 -2.11 -0.92 -1.64
C ALA A 38 -1.13 -1.90 -2.33
N ARG A 39 -0.43 -1.43 -3.37
CA ARG A 39 0.47 -2.25 -4.18
C ARG A 39 1.68 -2.74 -3.38
N ILE A 40 2.35 -1.85 -2.65
CA ILE A 40 3.53 -2.20 -1.86
C ILE A 40 3.14 -3.05 -0.65
N MET A 41 2.00 -2.77 -0.02
CA MET A 41 1.51 -3.57 1.12
C MET A 41 1.18 -5.00 0.70
N GLU A 42 0.70 -5.21 -0.53
CA GLU A 42 0.35 -6.52 -1.09
C GLU A 42 1.56 -7.29 -1.64
N ARG A 43 2.44 -6.63 -2.39
CA ARG A 43 3.47 -7.29 -3.22
C ARG A 43 4.89 -6.80 -2.98
N GLY A 44 5.07 -5.78 -2.14
CA GLY A 44 6.36 -5.16 -1.89
C GLY A 44 7.36 -6.12 -1.25
N ASP A 45 8.62 -5.97 -1.61
CA ASP A 45 9.71 -6.61 -0.88
C ASP A 45 10.09 -5.79 0.37
N TRP A 46 11.05 -6.30 1.14
CA TRP A 46 11.53 -5.63 2.35
C TRP A 46 11.93 -4.17 2.11
N TRP A 47 12.65 -3.91 1.01
CA TRP A 47 13.08 -2.56 0.68
C TRP A 47 11.87 -1.64 0.43
N ALA A 48 10.88 -2.12 -0.31
CA ALA A 48 9.66 -1.37 -0.60
C ALA A 48 8.84 -1.08 0.68
N MET A 49 8.78 -2.04 1.61
CA MET A 49 8.13 -1.85 2.90
C MET A 49 8.81 -0.78 3.74
N VAL A 50 10.15 -0.80 3.79
CA VAL A 50 10.94 0.23 4.49
C VAL A 50 10.74 1.61 3.86
N TRP A 51 10.73 1.68 2.53
CA TRP A 51 10.47 2.93 1.81
C TRP A 51 9.08 3.48 2.12
N LEU A 52 8.04 2.63 2.10
CA LEU A 52 6.67 3.02 2.37
C LEU A 52 6.54 3.67 3.76
N ARG A 53 7.16 3.08 4.78
CA ARG A 53 7.15 3.63 6.16
C ARG A 53 7.95 4.93 6.31
N LYS A 54 8.93 5.18 5.45
CA LYS A 54 9.68 6.45 5.42
C LYS A 54 8.89 7.57 4.74
N VAL A 55 8.09 7.24 3.73
CA VAL A 55 7.35 8.22 2.92
C VAL A 55 5.98 8.55 3.49
N TYR A 56 5.28 7.56 4.04
CA TYR A 56 3.95 7.77 4.63
C TYR A 56 4.00 7.60 6.15
N SER A 57 3.46 8.59 6.85
CA SER A 57 3.35 8.53 8.31
C SER A 57 2.52 7.34 8.77
N GLU A 58 2.76 6.87 9.98
CA GLU A 58 2.00 5.78 10.58
C GLU A 58 0.50 6.11 10.65
N GLU A 59 0.15 7.38 10.89
CA GLU A 59 -1.23 7.85 10.84
C GLU A 59 -1.84 7.71 9.44
N LYS A 60 -1.10 8.09 8.38
CA LYS A 60 -1.58 7.97 7.00
C LYS A 60 -1.78 6.50 6.61
N ILE A 61 -0.86 5.63 7.00
CA ILE A 61 -0.99 4.17 6.81
C ILE A 61 -2.21 3.65 7.57
N ARG A 62 -2.35 3.98 8.87
CA ARG A 62 -3.50 3.61 9.69
C ARG A 62 -4.81 4.05 9.02
N ASN A 63 -4.90 5.31 8.62
CA ASN A 63 -6.07 5.88 7.95
C ASN A 63 -6.40 5.13 6.65
N PHE A 64 -5.39 4.76 5.85
CA PHE A 64 -5.57 3.93 4.67
C PHE A 64 -6.18 2.57 5.02
N LEU A 65 -5.67 1.88 6.05
CA LEU A 65 -6.19 0.57 6.46
C LEU A 65 -7.69 0.62 6.77
N PHE A 66 -8.15 1.61 7.55
CA PHE A 66 -9.55 1.76 7.94
C PHE A 66 -10.46 2.27 6.82
N LYS A 67 -9.97 3.15 5.94
CA LYS A 67 -10.77 3.70 4.83
C LYS A 67 -10.92 2.72 3.67
N LYS A 68 -9.80 2.12 3.22
CA LYS A 68 -9.73 1.37 1.96
C LYS A 68 -9.02 0.03 2.08
N GLY A 69 -8.01 -0.09 2.94
CA GLY A 69 -7.18 -1.29 3.07
C GLY A 69 -8.00 -2.57 3.28
N TRP A 70 -9.02 -2.53 4.13
CA TRP A 70 -9.91 -3.68 4.38
C TRP A 70 -10.66 -4.20 3.13
N LYS A 71 -10.83 -3.39 2.08
CA LYS A 71 -11.45 -3.80 0.80
C LYS A 71 -10.46 -4.39 -0.18
N VAL A 72 -9.22 -3.90 -0.16
CA VAL A 72 -8.25 -4.12 -1.25
C VAL A 72 -7.08 -5.02 -0.87
N LEU A 73 -6.77 -5.15 0.43
CA LEU A 73 -5.70 -6.01 0.92
C LEU A 73 -6.24 -7.38 1.32
N PRO A 74 -5.50 -8.47 1.05
CA PRO A 74 -5.82 -9.75 1.64
C PRO A 74 -5.66 -9.70 3.18
N PRO A 75 -6.38 -10.57 3.93
CA PRO A 75 -6.42 -10.52 5.40
C PRO A 75 -5.05 -10.65 6.06
N ARG A 76 -4.12 -11.39 5.44
CA ARG A 76 -2.76 -11.59 5.95
C ARG A 76 -1.99 -10.27 5.97
N GLU A 77 -1.98 -9.57 4.84
CA GLU A 77 -1.30 -8.30 4.66
C GLU A 77 -1.97 -7.22 5.51
N LEU A 78 -3.31 -7.19 5.54
CA LEU A 78 -4.07 -6.28 6.41
C LEU A 78 -3.71 -6.47 7.89
N ASN A 79 -3.60 -7.72 8.37
CA ASN A 79 -3.20 -8.03 9.74
C ASN A 79 -1.77 -7.58 10.04
N TYR A 80 -0.83 -7.85 9.13
CA TYR A 80 0.56 -7.42 9.27
C TYR A 80 0.67 -5.90 9.37
N TRP A 81 0.03 -5.16 8.48
CA TRP A 81 0.11 -3.69 8.49
C TRP A 81 -0.61 -3.06 9.68
N ALA A 82 -1.70 -3.67 10.16
CA ALA A 82 -2.35 -3.25 11.41
C ALA A 82 -1.41 -3.40 12.62
N PHE A 83 -0.63 -4.48 12.67
CA PHE A 83 0.41 -4.67 13.68
C PHE A 83 1.53 -3.61 13.55
N VAL A 84 2.06 -3.40 12.34
CA VAL A 84 3.15 -2.44 12.07
C VAL A 84 2.85 -1.03 12.55
N VAL A 85 1.60 -0.56 12.42
CA VAL A 85 1.19 0.79 12.86
C VAL A 85 0.57 0.82 14.26
N GLY A 86 0.62 -0.27 15.02
CA GLY A 86 0.12 -0.31 16.41
C GLY A 86 -1.39 -0.14 16.52
N VAL A 87 -2.17 -0.75 15.62
CA VAL A 87 -3.63 -0.82 15.77
C VAL A 87 -3.97 -1.75 16.94
N SER A 88 -4.89 -1.34 17.81
CA SER A 88 -5.30 -2.16 18.96
C SER A 88 -5.93 -3.49 18.54
N GLU A 89 -5.82 -4.52 19.38
CA GLU A 89 -6.42 -5.84 19.11
C GLU A 89 -7.93 -5.77 18.80
N ARG A 90 -8.65 -4.90 19.50
CA ARG A 90 -10.08 -4.66 19.24
C ARG A 90 -10.30 -4.15 17.82
N GLN A 91 -9.64 -3.05 17.46
CA GLN A 91 -9.78 -2.44 16.14
C GLN A 91 -9.31 -3.38 15.02
N LYS A 92 -8.23 -4.13 15.26
CA LYS A 92 -7.71 -5.13 14.32
C LYS A 92 -8.74 -6.22 14.03
N ARG A 93 -9.41 -6.75 15.07
CA ARG A 93 -10.49 -7.73 14.91
C ARG A 93 -11.65 -7.17 14.09
N GLU A 94 -12.10 -5.95 14.41
CA GLU A 94 -13.17 -5.26 13.67
C GLU A 94 -12.80 -5.09 12.19
N LEU A 95 -11.55 -4.69 11.91
CA LEU A 95 -11.02 -4.50 10.57
C LEU A 95 -10.97 -5.81 9.76
N LEU A 96 -10.46 -6.89 10.36
CA LEU A 96 -10.40 -8.20 9.74
C LEU A 96 -11.78 -8.82 9.50
N GLN A 97 -12.72 -8.62 10.44
CA GLN A 97 -14.10 -9.06 10.27
C GLN A 97 -14.74 -8.36 9.07
N LYS A 98 -14.52 -7.05 8.94
CA LYS A 98 -15.01 -6.26 7.81
C LYS A 98 -14.45 -6.75 6.47
N ALA A 99 -13.16 -7.07 6.43
CA ALA A 99 -12.50 -7.62 5.24
C ALA A 99 -13.03 -9.01 4.85
N LYS A 100 -13.37 -9.88 5.82
CA LYS A 100 -13.92 -11.22 5.56
C LYS A 100 -15.36 -11.19 5.04
N ASN A 101 -16.17 -10.30 5.58
CA ASN A 101 -17.60 -10.18 5.26
C ASN A 101 -17.88 -9.53 3.89
N THR A 102 -16.85 -8.97 3.27
CA THR A 102 -16.95 -8.35 1.96
C THR A 102 -16.40 -9.34 0.94
N ASP A 103 -17.07 -9.53 -0.19
CA ASP A 103 -16.47 -10.24 -1.33
C ASP A 103 -15.35 -9.37 -1.90
N PRO A 104 -14.09 -9.65 -1.57
CA PRO A 104 -13.08 -8.65 -1.69
C PRO A 104 -12.39 -8.80 -3.04
N VAL A 105 -12.08 -7.66 -3.66
CA VAL A 105 -11.49 -7.57 -5.00
C VAL A 105 -10.18 -8.37 -5.12
N TRP A 106 -9.52 -8.69 -4.00
CA TRP A 106 -8.31 -9.54 -3.96
C TRP A 106 -8.56 -11.03 -4.23
N ARG A 107 -9.77 -11.59 -4.05
CA ARG A 107 -10.05 -13.02 -4.31
C ARG A 107 -9.82 -13.42 -5.76
N ASN A 108 -10.11 -12.52 -6.71
CA ASN A 108 -9.94 -12.79 -8.14
C ASN A 108 -8.51 -12.54 -8.64
N ARG A 109 -7.57 -12.16 -7.75
CA ARG A 109 -6.18 -11.82 -8.12
C ARG A 109 -5.16 -12.92 -7.80
N ILE A 110 -5.57 -14.01 -7.13
CA ILE A 110 -4.71 -15.14 -6.71
C ILE A 110 -4.86 -16.34 -7.67
N VAL A 111 -5.32 -16.14 -8.91
CA VAL A 111 -5.36 -17.21 -9.91
C VAL A 111 -4.14 -17.08 -10.83
N HIS A 112 -2.98 -17.56 -10.38
CA HIS A 112 -1.84 -17.92 -11.22
C HIS A 112 -1.16 -19.15 -10.65
#